data_AF-A0A8S3HNT8-F1
#
_entry.id   AF-A0A8S3HNT8-F1
#
_cell.length_a   1.000
_cell.length_b   1.000
_cell.length_c   1.000
_cell.angle_alpha   90.00
_cell.angle_beta   90.00
_cell.angle_gamma   90.00
#
_symmetry.space_group_name_H-M   'P 1'
#
loop_
_entity.id
_entity.type
_entity.pdbx_description
1 polymer ?
#
loop_
_entity_poly.entity_id
_entity_poly.type
_entity_poly.pdbx_seq_one_letter_code
_entity_poly.pdbx_strand_id
1 'polypeptide(L)'
;MNGTTWNCTEAQYKNFSDYGCSPFNTTGKVTAAEEFYYRLLLKKSSSFDDFGTPGTYMAVCLLAAWFIVCLCIIRGVQSSGKVAYFTAIFPYIVLLILIIYSSTLDGAVDGIKYYIIPRWHLLKDFKIWQSAASQVFFSLSLSFGSLMAYASANKFKNNFFRQMCIVVSCDCFTGIFAGFAVFATAGFLAKSLGESIEKYAESSGPG
;
A
#
# COMPACT_ATOMS: atom_id res chain seq x y z
N MET A 1 -17.59 -11.24 6.96
CA MET A 1 -16.97 -11.09 8.30
C MET A 1 -17.44 -9.77 8.87
N ASN A 2 -18.22 -9.83 9.95
CA ASN A 2 -18.88 -8.68 10.56
C ASN A 2 -17.84 -7.74 11.18
N GLY A 3 -17.88 -6.46 10.80
CA GLY A 3 -17.03 -5.42 11.37
C GLY A 3 -17.25 -5.32 12.87
N THR A 4 -16.21 -5.57 13.64
CA THR A 4 -16.17 -5.34 15.09
C THR A 4 -15.76 -3.89 15.34
N THR A 5 -16.72 -3.04 15.68
CA THR A 5 -16.43 -1.78 16.36
C THR A 5 -15.98 -2.12 17.78
N TRP A 6 -14.71 -1.84 18.10
CA TRP A 6 -14.20 -1.88 19.46
C TRP A 6 -14.91 -0.82 20.30
N ASN A 7 -16.07 -1.21 20.85
CA ASN A 7 -16.56 -0.76 22.15
C ASN A 7 -17.70 -1.62 22.73
N CYS A 8 -17.95 -2.82 22.19
CA CYS A 8 -18.93 -3.75 22.75
C CYS A 8 -18.44 -5.21 22.68
N THR A 9 -17.28 -5.53 23.26
CA THR A 9 -16.88 -6.93 23.47
C THR A 9 -16.92 -7.37 24.93
N GLU A 10 -17.73 -6.70 25.76
CA GLU A 10 -18.26 -7.28 27.01
C GLU A 10 -19.77 -7.07 27.21
N ALA A 11 -20.44 -6.20 26.43
CA ALA A 11 -21.85 -5.88 26.66
C ALA A 11 -22.86 -6.78 25.91
N GLN A 12 -22.43 -7.74 25.09
CA GLN A 12 -23.36 -8.59 24.33
C GLN A 12 -23.95 -9.78 25.12
N TYR A 13 -23.87 -9.81 26.46
CA TYR A 13 -24.54 -10.85 27.26
C TYR A 13 -25.31 -10.35 28.49
N LYS A 14 -25.46 -9.05 28.73
CA LYS A 14 -26.27 -8.57 29.87
C LYS A 14 -27.16 -7.39 29.44
N ASN A 15 -28.41 -7.48 29.88
CA ASN A 15 -29.54 -6.64 29.53
C ASN A 15 -29.18 -5.17 29.24
N PHE A 16 -29.64 -4.72 28.08
CA PHE A 16 -29.42 -3.41 27.43
C PHE A 16 -29.90 -2.17 28.23
N SER A 17 -30.34 -2.33 29.48
CA SER A 17 -31.11 -1.31 30.20
C SER A 17 -30.32 -0.52 31.26
N ASP A 18 -29.14 -0.99 31.70
CA ASP A 18 -28.51 -0.49 32.93
C ASP A 18 -27.29 0.42 32.74
N TYR A 19 -26.80 0.57 31.51
CA TYR A 19 -25.76 1.54 31.17
C TYR A 19 -26.39 2.46 30.14
N GLY A 20 -26.55 3.76 30.44
CA GLY A 20 -27.21 4.76 29.60
C GLY A 20 -26.55 5.03 28.23
N CYS A 21 -26.27 3.97 27.48
CA CYS A 21 -25.90 4.00 26.09
C CYS A 21 -27.18 4.21 25.28
N SER A 22 -27.29 5.38 24.69
CA SER A 22 -28.33 5.69 23.72
C SER A 22 -28.31 4.69 22.55
N PRO A 23 -29.47 4.41 21.93
CA PRO A 23 -29.53 3.55 20.75
C PRO A 23 -28.59 4.08 19.68
N PHE A 24 -27.69 3.20 19.23
CA PHE A 24 -26.58 3.51 18.33
C PHE A 24 -27.11 4.08 17.00
N ASN A 25 -26.95 5.38 16.80
CA ASN A 25 -27.32 6.03 15.55
C ASN A 25 -26.47 5.43 14.42
N THR A 26 -27.10 4.70 13.50
CA THR A 26 -26.44 3.80 12.53
C THR A 26 -25.87 4.54 11.30
N THR A 27 -25.50 5.80 11.46
CA THR A 27 -24.92 6.63 10.39
C THR A 27 -23.40 6.74 10.61
N GLY A 28 -22.63 5.84 9.99
CA GLY A 28 -21.16 5.85 10.05
C GLY A 28 -20.54 4.48 10.36
N LYS A 29 -20.93 3.42 9.64
CA LYS A 29 -20.29 2.11 9.80
C LYS A 29 -18.85 2.19 9.27
N VAL A 30 -17.88 2.06 10.17
CA VAL A 30 -16.45 1.94 9.87
C VAL A 30 -16.01 0.50 10.14
N THR A 31 -15.07 0.00 9.36
CA THR A 31 -14.60 -1.38 9.55
C THR A 31 -13.70 -1.47 10.79
N ALA A 32 -13.61 -2.67 11.39
CA ALA A 32 -12.71 -2.91 12.52
C ALA A 32 -11.25 -2.57 12.18
N ALA A 33 -10.84 -2.84 10.94
CA ALA A 33 -9.51 -2.56 10.43
C ALA A 33 -9.25 -1.04 10.32
N GLU A 34 -10.24 -0.29 9.82
CA GLU A 34 -10.18 1.17 9.69
C GLU A 34 -10.07 1.86 11.05
N GLU A 35 -10.87 1.41 12.02
CA GLU A 35 -10.81 1.90 13.41
C GLU A 35 -9.48 1.58 14.09
N PHE A 36 -8.96 0.36 13.91
CA PHE A 36 -7.63 -0.02 14.40
C PHE A 36 -6.53 0.86 13.78
N TYR A 37 -6.61 1.11 12.48
CA TYR A 37 -5.63 1.92 11.76
C TYR A 37 -5.62 3.39 12.23
N TYR A 38 -6.78 4.05 12.24
CA TYR A 38 -6.83 5.48 12.57
C TYR A 38 -6.73 5.80 14.05
N ARG A 39 -7.33 4.98 14.92
CA ARG A 39 -7.36 5.28 16.37
C ARG A 39 -6.21 4.66 17.14
N LEU A 40 -5.87 3.40 16.87
CA LEU A 40 -4.89 2.67 17.67
C LEU A 40 -3.47 2.78 17.10
N LEU A 41 -3.29 2.61 15.79
CA LEU A 41 -1.99 2.71 15.15
C LEU A 41 -1.54 4.16 14.95
N LEU A 42 -2.35 4.95 14.23
CA LEU A 42 -1.99 6.33 13.89
C LEU A 42 -2.21 7.32 15.03
N LYS A 43 -3.20 7.08 15.90
CA LYS A 43 -3.69 8.06 16.87
C LYS A 43 -3.97 9.42 16.20
N LYS A 44 -4.73 9.39 15.11
CA LYS A 44 -4.99 10.56 14.26
C LYS A 44 -5.54 11.73 15.10
N SER A 45 -4.84 12.87 15.07
CA SER A 45 -5.30 14.09 15.74
C SER A 45 -6.46 14.74 14.98
N SER A 46 -7.24 15.56 15.68
CA SER A 46 -8.41 16.23 15.12
C SER A 46 -8.06 17.44 14.26
N SER A 47 -6.86 18.00 14.39
CA SER A 47 -6.41 19.22 13.69
C SER A 47 -4.91 19.17 13.37
N PHE A 48 -4.51 19.87 12.30
CA PHE A 48 -3.10 20.00 11.89
C PHE A 48 -2.23 20.69 12.94
N ASP A 49 -2.80 21.59 13.73
CA ASP A 49 -2.07 22.35 14.76
C ASP A 49 -1.82 21.53 16.04
N ASP A 50 -2.49 20.39 16.20
CA ASP A 50 -2.30 19.47 17.32
C ASP A 50 -1.53 18.23 16.86
N PHE A 51 -0.20 18.29 16.99
CA PHE A 51 0.68 17.16 16.70
C PHE A 51 0.65 16.08 17.78
N GLY A 52 -0.01 16.34 18.92
CA GLY A 52 -0.10 15.40 20.03
C GLY A 52 1.26 14.86 20.48
N THR A 53 1.25 13.64 21.03
CA THR A 53 2.48 12.89 21.32
C THR A 53 2.66 11.79 20.29
N PRO A 54 3.89 11.59 19.75
CA PRO A 54 4.13 10.52 18.79
C PRO A 54 3.83 9.16 19.44
N GLY A 55 3.14 8.29 18.69
CA GLY A 55 2.86 6.93 19.14
C GLY A 55 4.17 6.21 19.47
N THR A 56 4.35 5.82 20.74
CA THR A 56 5.57 5.18 21.23
C THR A 56 5.96 3.96 20.40
N TYR A 57 4.98 3.12 20.04
CA TYR A 57 5.20 1.95 19.18
C TYR A 57 5.71 2.34 17.79
N MET A 58 5.13 3.36 17.14
CA MET A 58 5.55 3.84 15.82
C MET A 58 6.96 4.43 15.85
N ALA A 59 7.28 5.18 16.91
CA ALA A 59 8.61 5.75 17.10
C ALA A 59 9.68 4.64 17.29
N VAL A 60 9.38 3.60 18.08
CA VAL A 60 10.29 2.45 18.26
C VAL A 60 10.45 1.66 16.95
N CYS A 61 9.36 1.42 16.21
CA CYS A 61 9.43 0.77 14.89
C CYS A 61 10.26 1.58 13.90
N LEU A 62 10.11 2.91 13.89
CA LEU A 62 10.91 3.80 13.05
C LEU A 62 12.40 3.76 13.40
N LEU A 63 12.72 3.80 14.71
CA LEU A 63 14.10 3.70 15.18
C LEU A 63 14.72 2.35 14.80
N ALA A 64 13.97 1.26 14.97
CA ALA A 64 14.41 -0.08 14.56
C ALA A 64 14.64 -0.17 13.05
N ALA A 65 13.75 0.40 12.23
CA ALA A 65 13.92 0.44 10.78
C ALA A 65 15.19 1.20 10.37
N TRP A 66 15.44 2.38 10.95
CA TRP A 66 16.68 3.14 10.73
C TRP A 66 17.92 2.37 11.16
N PHE A 67 17.86 1.68 12.29
CA PHE A 67 18.96 0.84 12.76
C PHE A 67 19.29 -0.28 11.76
N ILE A 68 18.28 -0.96 11.24
CA ILE A 68 18.45 -2.00 10.20
C ILE A 68 19.06 -1.41 8.92
N VAL A 69 18.56 -0.26 8.45
CA VAL A 69 19.10 0.43 7.27
C VAL A 69 20.57 0.78 7.47
N CYS A 70 20.94 1.31 8.64
CA CYS A 70 22.34 1.57 8.99
C CYS A 70 23.18 0.30 8.92
N LEU A 71 22.72 -0.82 9.51
CA LEU A 71 23.43 -2.11 9.43
C LEU A 71 23.61 -2.61 7.99
N CYS A 72 22.61 -2.41 7.11
CA CYS A 72 22.69 -2.80 5.71
C CYS A 72 23.73 -1.98 4.92
N ILE A 73 24.00 -0.74 5.32
CA ILE A 73 24.86 0.21 4.62
C ILE A 73 26.27 0.29 5.24
N ILE A 74 26.45 -0.02 6.53
CA ILE A 74 27.74 0.11 7.26
C ILE A 74 28.91 -0.58 6.55
N ARG A 75 28.67 -1.69 5.85
CA ARG A 75 29.70 -2.44 5.10
C ARG A 75 29.79 -2.04 3.61
N GLY A 76 29.19 -0.91 3.24
CA GLY A 76 29.18 -0.35 1.89
C GLY A 76 28.33 -1.14 0.88
N VAL A 77 28.44 -0.72 -0.39
CA VAL A 77 27.59 -1.17 -1.51
C VAL A 77 27.66 -2.69 -1.74
N GLN A 78 28.78 -3.34 -1.40
CA GLN A 78 28.92 -4.80 -1.54
C GLN A 78 28.03 -5.58 -0.55
N SER A 79 27.86 -5.05 0.67
CA SER A 79 26.97 -5.66 1.66
C SER A 79 25.50 -5.38 1.34
N SER A 80 25.19 -4.12 0.96
CA SER A 80 23.84 -3.75 0.54
C SER A 80 23.38 -4.53 -0.69
N GLY A 81 24.29 -4.83 -1.63
CA GLY A 81 24.01 -5.68 -2.79
C GLY A 81 23.61 -7.12 -2.42
N LYS A 82 24.18 -7.70 -1.35
CA LYS A 82 23.78 -9.04 -0.87
C LYS A 82 22.37 -9.04 -0.29
N VAL A 83 22.06 -8.04 0.53
CA VAL A 83 20.71 -7.87 1.12
C VAL A 83 19.68 -7.59 0.01
N ALA A 84 20.08 -6.82 -1.01
CA ALA A 84 19.23 -6.49 -2.15
C ALA A 84 18.71 -7.72 -2.92
N TYR A 85 19.47 -8.82 -3.00
CA TYR A 85 18.95 -10.05 -3.62
C TYR A 85 17.70 -10.57 -2.92
N PHE A 86 17.70 -10.57 -1.58
CA PHE A 86 16.53 -10.97 -0.83
C PHE A 86 15.40 -9.96 -0.97
N THR A 87 15.68 -8.67 -0.74
CA THR A 87 14.65 -7.62 -0.73
C THR A 87 14.08 -7.32 -2.11
N ALA A 88 14.79 -7.62 -3.20
CA ALA A 88 14.27 -7.50 -4.55
C ALA A 88 13.42 -8.70 -4.95
N ILE A 89 13.79 -9.93 -4.57
CA ILE A 89 13.08 -11.15 -4.99
C ILE A 89 11.86 -11.43 -4.11
N PHE A 90 11.98 -11.21 -2.80
CA PHE A 90 10.94 -11.53 -1.83
C PHE A 90 9.57 -10.88 -2.14
N PRO A 91 9.49 -9.58 -2.52
CA PRO A 91 8.22 -8.96 -2.90
C PRO A 91 7.52 -9.66 -4.06
N TYR A 92 8.25 -10.17 -5.07
CA TYR A 92 7.63 -10.91 -6.17
C TYR A 92 7.01 -12.23 -5.72
N ILE A 93 7.65 -12.92 -4.77
CA ILE A 93 7.09 -14.15 -4.18
C ILE A 93 5.79 -13.81 -3.44
N VAL A 94 5.80 -12.75 -2.64
CA VAL A 94 4.61 -12.30 -1.90
C VAL A 94 3.49 -11.90 -2.86
N LEU A 95 3.79 -11.10 -3.90
CA LEU A 95 2.81 -10.72 -4.92
C LEU A 95 2.22 -11.93 -5.64
N LEU A 96 3.06 -12.92 -5.98
CA LEU A 96 2.59 -14.16 -6.61
C LEU A 96 1.63 -14.93 -5.70
N ILE A 97 1.98 -15.10 -4.42
CA ILE A 97 1.12 -15.77 -3.44
C ILE A 97 -0.19 -15.00 -3.27
N LEU A 98 -0.13 -13.67 -3.16
CA LEU A 98 -1.31 -12.82 -3.05
C LEU A 98 -2.21 -12.98 -4.26
N ILE A 99 -1.69 -12.96 -5.49
CA ILE A 99 -2.50 -13.14 -6.69
C ILE A 99 -3.17 -14.51 -6.72
N ILE A 100 -2.44 -15.59 -6.42
CA ILE A 100 -3.00 -16.96 -6.40
C ILE A 100 -4.10 -17.05 -5.35
N TYR A 101 -3.83 -16.56 -4.14
CA TYR A 101 -4.78 -16.55 -3.05
C TYR A 101 -6.02 -15.73 -3.42
N SER A 102 -5.86 -14.46 -3.80
CA SER A 102 -6.95 -13.57 -4.17
C SER A 102 -7.76 -14.08 -5.36
N SER A 103 -7.14 -14.76 -6.33
CA SER A 103 -7.87 -15.37 -7.46
C SER A 103 -8.79 -16.51 -7.03
N THR A 104 -8.55 -17.12 -5.87
CA THR A 104 -9.42 -18.15 -5.29
C THR A 104 -10.63 -17.55 -4.57
N LEU A 105 -10.60 -16.24 -4.29
CA LEU A 105 -11.65 -15.54 -3.56
C LEU A 105 -12.77 -15.06 -4.50
N ASP A 106 -14.00 -15.14 -4.01
CA ASP A 106 -15.17 -14.78 -4.79
C ASP A 106 -15.29 -13.25 -4.96
N GLY A 107 -15.38 -12.76 -6.20
CA GLY A 107 -15.37 -11.32 -6.54
C GLY A 107 -14.04 -10.78 -7.06
N ALA A 108 -12.96 -11.57 -7.03
CA ALA A 108 -11.67 -11.14 -7.58
C ALA A 108 -11.71 -10.86 -9.09
N VAL A 109 -12.52 -11.62 -9.83
CA VAL A 109 -12.71 -11.45 -11.28
C VAL A 109 -13.28 -10.07 -11.61
N ASP A 110 -14.22 -9.57 -10.80
CA ASP A 110 -14.83 -8.26 -11.03
C ASP A 110 -13.82 -7.14 -10.79
N GLY A 111 -12.91 -7.32 -9.84
CA GLY A 111 -11.81 -6.39 -9.62
C GLY A 111 -10.77 -6.38 -10.73
N ILE A 112 -10.39 -7.55 -11.22
CA ILE A 112 -9.48 -7.65 -12.37
C ILE A 112 -10.11 -7.05 -13.63
N LYS A 113 -11.41 -7.27 -13.86
CA LYS A 113 -12.14 -6.63 -14.98
C LYS A 113 -12.10 -5.11 -14.87
N TYR A 114 -12.36 -4.56 -13.68
CA TYR A 114 -12.27 -3.11 -13.46
C TYR A 114 -10.88 -2.56 -13.79
N TYR A 115 -9.82 -3.28 -13.44
CA TYR A 115 -8.44 -2.89 -13.72
C TYR A 115 -8.08 -2.90 -15.21
N ILE A 116 -8.51 -3.93 -15.95
CA ILE A 116 -8.10 -4.11 -17.36
C ILE A 116 -8.94 -3.24 -18.32
N ILE A 117 -10.22 -3.02 -18.04
CA ILE A 117 -11.13 -2.38 -19.00
C ILE A 117 -10.75 -0.89 -19.19
N PRO A 118 -10.26 -0.49 -20.39
CA PRO A 118 -9.78 0.86 -20.61
C PRO A 118 -10.94 1.84 -20.80
N ARG A 119 -10.87 2.98 -20.10
CA ARG A 119 -11.81 4.09 -20.24
C ARG A 119 -11.22 5.17 -21.16
N TRP A 120 -11.34 4.98 -22.47
CA TRP A 120 -10.70 5.84 -23.49
C TRP A 120 -11.05 7.33 -23.42
N HIS A 121 -12.25 7.67 -22.95
CA HIS A 121 -12.68 9.07 -22.82
C HIS A 121 -11.82 9.86 -21.83
N LEU A 122 -11.24 9.19 -20.83
CA LEU A 122 -10.38 9.79 -19.82
C LEU A 122 -9.07 10.31 -20.41
N LEU A 123 -8.52 9.66 -21.45
CA LEU A 123 -7.24 10.06 -22.07
C LEU A 123 -7.26 11.45 -22.71
N LYS A 124 -8.44 12.04 -22.92
CA LYS A 124 -8.59 13.41 -23.41
C LYS A 124 -8.26 14.46 -22.34
N ASP A 125 -8.29 14.08 -21.06
CA ASP A 125 -7.94 14.96 -19.96
C ASP A 125 -6.42 15.03 -19.78
N PHE A 126 -5.87 16.23 -19.90
CA PHE A 126 -4.45 16.49 -19.70
C PHE A 126 -3.96 16.11 -18.29
N LYS A 127 -4.83 16.19 -17.27
CA LYS A 127 -4.47 15.83 -15.90
C LYS A 127 -4.01 14.38 -15.78
N ILE A 128 -4.55 13.48 -16.61
CA ILE A 128 -4.16 12.05 -16.59
C ILE A 128 -2.73 11.87 -17.08
N TRP A 129 -2.34 12.62 -18.11
CA TRP A 129 -0.96 12.62 -18.60
C TRP A 129 0.01 13.21 -17.58
N GLN A 130 -0.40 14.29 -16.88
CA GLN A 130 0.39 14.86 -15.79
C GLN A 130 0.58 13.87 -14.64
N SER A 131 -0.49 13.17 -14.22
CA SER A 131 -0.43 12.14 -13.18
C SER A 131 0.43 10.96 -13.60
N ALA A 132 0.29 10.48 -14.84
CA ALA A 132 1.11 9.38 -15.37
C ALA A 132 2.60 9.74 -15.43
N ALA A 133 2.94 10.94 -15.90
CA ALA A 133 4.32 11.43 -15.92
C ALA A 133 4.90 11.53 -14.50
N SER A 134 4.11 12.05 -13.55
CA SER A 134 4.49 12.13 -12.14
C SER A 134 4.72 10.74 -11.55
N GLN A 135 3.84 9.79 -11.84
CA GLN A 135 3.96 8.40 -11.38
C GLN A 135 5.26 7.75 -11.86
N VAL A 136 5.58 7.85 -13.16
CA VAL A 136 6.83 7.29 -13.70
C VAL A 136 8.06 7.99 -13.09
N PHE A 137 8.00 9.31 -12.93
CA PHE A 137 9.08 10.10 -12.34
C PHE A 137 9.39 9.70 -10.89
N PHE A 138 8.33 9.54 -10.07
CA PHE A 138 8.47 9.11 -8.68
C PHE A 138 8.83 7.62 -8.56
N SER A 139 8.28 6.74 -9.42
CA SER A 139 8.58 5.30 -9.42
C SER A 139 10.08 5.04 -9.66
N LEU A 140 10.66 5.68 -10.68
CA LEU A 140 12.07 5.52 -11.03
C LEU A 140 13.01 6.38 -10.16
N SER A 141 12.48 7.24 -9.30
CA SER A 141 13.26 8.11 -8.40
C SER A 141 14.33 8.95 -9.12
N LEU A 142 14.02 9.47 -10.32
CA LEU A 142 15.00 10.07 -11.24
C LEU A 142 15.78 11.27 -10.67
N SER A 143 15.23 11.97 -9.68
CA SER A 143 15.83 13.19 -9.12
C SER A 143 16.48 13.04 -7.73
N PHE A 144 16.50 11.84 -7.16
CA PHE A 144 16.98 11.63 -5.79
C PHE A 144 18.47 11.25 -5.69
N GLY A 145 19.20 11.22 -6.81
CA GLY A 145 20.64 10.93 -6.84
C GLY A 145 21.04 9.48 -6.52
N SER A 146 20.12 8.65 -6.05
CA SER A 146 20.33 7.23 -5.75
C SER A 146 20.81 6.45 -6.99
N LEU A 147 20.15 6.64 -8.13
CA LEU A 147 20.52 5.98 -9.38
C LEU A 147 21.91 6.44 -9.88
N MET A 148 22.27 7.70 -9.66
CA MET A 148 23.59 8.23 -9.98
C MET A 148 24.68 7.61 -9.09
N ALA A 149 24.40 7.43 -7.80
CA ALA A 149 25.31 6.75 -6.87
C ALA A 149 25.49 5.27 -7.23
N TYR A 150 24.45 4.58 -7.71
CA TYR A 150 24.59 3.21 -8.21
C TYR A 150 25.37 3.15 -9.52
N ALA A 151 25.16 4.12 -10.42
CA ALA A 151 25.88 4.20 -11.68
C ALA A 151 27.39 4.45 -11.48
N SER A 152 27.78 5.25 -10.48
CA SER A 152 29.19 5.56 -10.19
C SER A 152 29.99 4.35 -9.68
N ALA A 153 29.31 3.35 -9.12
CA ALA A 153 29.93 2.08 -8.70
C ALA A 153 30.07 1.05 -9.84
N ASN A 154 29.59 1.35 -11.06
CA ASN A 154 29.59 0.43 -12.18
C ASN A 154 30.91 0.48 -12.98
N LYS A 155 31.21 -0.57 -13.75
CA LYS A 155 32.39 -0.59 -14.64
C LYS A 155 32.19 0.38 -15.81
N PHE A 156 33.20 1.18 -16.15
CA PHE A 156 33.15 2.16 -17.25
C PHE A 156 32.75 1.58 -18.63
N LYS A 157 33.09 0.31 -18.91
CA LYS A 157 32.74 -0.37 -20.18
C LYS A 157 31.44 -1.19 -20.11
N ASN A 158 30.58 -0.93 -19.14
CA ASN A 158 29.31 -1.64 -19.01
C ASN A 158 28.25 -1.04 -19.96
N ASN A 159 27.41 -1.90 -20.56
CA ASN A 159 26.32 -1.44 -21.42
C ASN A 159 25.18 -0.86 -20.55
N PHE A 160 25.33 0.43 -20.22
CA PHE A 160 24.39 1.19 -19.41
C PHE A 160 22.99 1.24 -20.05
N PHE A 161 22.92 1.43 -21.37
CA PHE A 161 21.65 1.52 -22.09
C PHE A 161 20.81 0.25 -21.92
N ARG A 162 21.44 -0.92 -22.08
CA ARG A 162 20.76 -2.20 -21.84
C ARG A 162 20.26 -2.34 -20.40
N GLN A 163 21.05 -1.93 -19.41
CA GLN A 163 20.62 -1.98 -18.00
C GLN A 163 19.45 -1.04 -17.73
N MET A 164 19.49 0.17 -18.27
CA MET A 164 18.39 1.13 -18.16
C MET A 164 17.10 0.57 -18.74
N CYS A 165 17.13 0.01 -19.96
CA CYS A 165 15.95 -0.60 -20.57
C CYS A 165 15.37 -1.74 -19.72
N ILE A 166 16.23 -2.59 -19.13
CA ILE A 166 15.78 -3.68 -18.25
C ILE A 166 15.12 -3.12 -16.99
N VAL A 167 15.76 -2.16 -16.31
CA VAL A 167 15.23 -1.58 -15.06
C VAL A 167 13.87 -0.91 -15.29
N VAL A 168 13.74 -0.10 -16.34
CA VAL A 168 12.46 0.57 -16.68
C VAL A 168 11.38 -0.46 -17.04
N SER A 169 11.73 -1.49 -17.83
CA SER A 169 10.77 -2.53 -18.19
C SER A 169 10.31 -3.32 -16.96
N CYS A 170 11.23 -3.65 -16.04
CA CYS A 170 10.91 -4.33 -14.79
C CYS A 170 10.04 -3.47 -13.88
N ASP A 171 10.31 -2.16 -13.77
CA ASP A 171 9.49 -1.23 -12.99
C ASP A 171 8.04 -1.18 -13.50
N CYS A 172 7.86 -0.98 -14.82
CA CYS A 172 6.53 -0.99 -15.43
C CYS A 172 5.82 -2.34 -15.25
N PHE A 173 6.53 -3.45 -15.47
CA PHE A 173 5.95 -4.78 -15.29
C PHE A 173 5.53 -5.02 -13.84
N THR A 174 6.36 -4.62 -12.87
CA THR A 174 6.07 -4.77 -11.45
C THR A 174 4.86 -3.94 -11.04
N GLY A 175 4.73 -2.72 -11.55
CA GLY A 175 3.54 -1.88 -11.33
C GLY A 175 2.26 -2.55 -11.85
N ILE A 176 2.31 -3.13 -13.05
CA ILE A 176 1.17 -3.88 -13.62
C ILE A 176 0.85 -5.12 -12.77
N PHE A 177 1.87 -5.89 -12.40
CA PHE A 177 1.73 -7.12 -11.62
C PHE A 177 1.16 -6.85 -10.21
N ALA A 178 1.65 -5.81 -9.54
CA ALA A 178 1.10 -5.37 -8.26
C ALA A 178 -0.33 -4.85 -8.39
N GLY A 179 -0.65 -4.17 -9.50
CA GLY A 179 -2.02 -3.76 -9.83
C GLY A 179 -3.00 -4.92 -9.84
N PHE A 180 -2.65 -6.05 -10.48
CA PHE A 180 -3.48 -7.26 -10.44
C PHE A 180 -3.74 -7.76 -9.02
N ALA A 181 -2.73 -7.79 -8.16
CA ALA A 181 -2.87 -8.22 -6.77
C ALA A 181 -3.84 -7.31 -5.99
N VAL A 182 -3.68 -6.00 -6.11
CA VAL A 182 -4.49 -4.99 -5.41
C VAL A 182 -5.93 -4.99 -5.89
N PHE A 183 -6.17 -5.03 -7.21
CA PHE A 183 -7.53 -5.02 -7.74
C PHE A 183 -8.26 -6.35 -7.52
N ALA A 184 -7.56 -7.48 -7.50
CA ALA A 184 -8.14 -8.77 -7.13
C ALA A 184 -8.63 -8.78 -5.67
N THR A 185 -7.83 -8.26 -4.72
CA THR A 185 -8.25 -8.14 -3.32
C THR A 185 -9.38 -7.12 -3.14
N ALA A 186 -9.31 -5.97 -3.83
CA ALA A 186 -10.36 -4.95 -3.79
C ALA A 186 -11.71 -5.49 -4.30
N GLY A 187 -11.71 -6.31 -5.37
CA GLY A 187 -12.93 -6.95 -5.88
C GLY A 187 -13.58 -7.90 -4.88
N PHE A 188 -12.78 -8.72 -4.19
CA PHE A 188 -13.27 -9.55 -3.10
C PHE A 188 -13.84 -8.72 -1.94
N LEU A 189 -13.18 -7.63 -1.57
CA LEU A 189 -13.61 -6.74 -0.49
C LEU A 189 -14.94 -6.06 -0.83
N ALA A 190 -15.06 -5.52 -2.04
CA ALA A 190 -16.27 -4.91 -2.57
C ALA A 190 -17.45 -5.89 -2.55
N LYS A 191 -17.24 -7.12 -3.04
CA LYS A 191 -18.27 -8.17 -3.02
C LYS A 191 -18.67 -8.58 -1.60
N SER A 192 -17.71 -8.70 -0.69
CA SER A 192 -17.95 -9.11 0.70
C SER A 192 -18.69 -8.05 1.52
N LEU A 193 -18.52 -6.76 1.19
CA LEU A 193 -19.16 -5.64 1.86
C LEU A 193 -20.43 -5.15 1.14
N GLY A 194 -20.73 -5.68 -0.05
CA GLY A 194 -21.87 -5.26 -0.86
C GLY A 194 -21.74 -3.84 -1.40
N GLU A 195 -20.52 -3.35 -1.56
CA GLU A 195 -20.21 -1.99 -2.02
C GLU A 195 -19.65 -2.01 -3.45
N SER A 196 -19.69 -0.85 -4.14
CA SER A 196 -19.07 -0.71 -5.45
C SER A 196 -17.55 -0.72 -5.36
N ILE A 197 -16.88 -1.36 -6.32
CA ILE A 197 -15.42 -1.38 -6.39
C ILE A 197 -14.81 0.02 -6.58
N GLU A 198 -15.56 0.94 -7.18
CA GLU A 198 -15.10 2.32 -7.42
C GLU A 198 -14.70 3.02 -6.11
N LYS A 199 -15.43 2.77 -5.02
CA LYS A 199 -15.11 3.32 -3.70
C LYS A 199 -13.71 2.92 -3.21
N TYR A 200 -13.30 1.68 -3.47
CA TYR A 200 -11.98 1.16 -3.09
C TYR A 200 -10.90 1.47 -4.12
N ALA A 201 -11.28 1.72 -5.37
CA ALA A 201 -10.36 2.15 -6.42
C ALA A 201 -9.99 3.64 -6.29
N GLU A 202 -10.90 4.46 -5.76
CA GLU A 202 -10.72 5.90 -5.57
C GLU A 202 -10.11 6.26 -4.23
N SER A 203 -10.21 5.38 -3.22
CA SER A 203 -9.53 5.54 -1.93
C SER A 203 -8.01 5.51 -2.13
N SER A 204 -7.43 6.69 -2.29
CA SER A 204 -6.01 6.89 -2.49
C SER A 204 -5.33 7.12 -1.16
N GLY A 205 -4.38 6.27 -0.78
CA GLY A 205 -3.60 6.45 0.44
C GLY A 205 -3.31 5.14 1.19
N PRO A 206 -2.65 5.23 2.34
CA PRO A 206 -2.26 4.06 3.15
C PRO A 206 -3.39 3.49 4.03
N GLY A 207 -4.61 4.02 3.95
CA GLY A 207 -5.78 3.60 4.73
C GLY A 207 -7.07 3.86 4.00
#